data_AF-A0A3N5S253-F1
#
_entry.id   AF-A0A3N5S253-F1
#
_cell.length_a   1.000
_cell.length_b   1.000
_cell.length_c   1.000
_cell.angle_alpha   90.00
_cell.angle_beta   90.00
_cell.angle_gamma   90.00
#
_symmetry.space_group_name_H-M   'P 1'
#
loop_
_entity.id
_entity.type
_entity.pdbx_description
1 polymer ?
#
loop_
_entity_poly.entity_id
_entity_poly.type
_entity_poly.pdbx_seq_one_letter_code
_entity_poly.pdbx_strand_id
1 'polypeptide(L)'
;KPPQEPGVPSVLGSDGFAVQPIELPAEAYYPGLKEDLRAEERERTATELGTARQTLKRSEEILRTARQQHERLRELAARPGDVENRPTAAMLLQAEQAHLDARLTHRVDVQHVIQAEAAERSLEARICADDARYRGLGDAATLAQAAFQAEKQLAWEDSQLRSARAERGLILAERQLAIDANARPQVEKAQQELAAARGTADTARAALATAGEAYTPLSPVYPNRSTGRRRALARWISSPANPLTARVAVNHMWMRHFGRALVETPSNFGRNGKSPSHPELLDWLAVEFMENGWQMKHIHRLMVTSRTYRLRSAQGVVDHPNLARDRDNRTYWKANPRRMEAEVVRDSLLACAEELDPAVGGHEIDPSLGASSRRRSLYFAIHGEAKMPFLELFDAADVCDCYERGSSVRPQQALALANSELPLAASRLLAQKLAPQAEGSGTNELLRDRAFIELAFEQVLSRRPTDQEVLVSLEFLAGQRRDLAAVPESERTAPASAAAGLPPAAADGTHRAWESLVHALFNHNDFVTVR
;
A
#
# COMPACT_ATOMS: atom_id res chain seq x y z
N LYS A 1 21.63 -10.27 45.16
CA LYS A 1 22.83 -10.62 44.35
C LYS A 1 23.34 -9.33 43.73
N PRO A 2 24.65 -9.02 43.79
CA PRO A 2 25.19 -7.90 43.02
C PRO A 2 24.85 -8.11 41.54
N PRO A 3 24.66 -7.04 40.75
CA PRO A 3 24.46 -7.16 39.32
C PRO A 3 25.66 -7.92 38.76
N GLN A 4 25.41 -9.07 38.13
CA GLN A 4 26.48 -9.81 37.45
C GLN A 4 27.08 -8.90 36.40
N GLU A 5 28.41 -8.80 36.39
CA GLU A 5 29.09 -8.12 35.29
C GLU A 5 28.68 -8.79 33.97
N PRO A 6 28.32 -8.03 32.94
CA PRO A 6 27.94 -8.59 31.65
C PRO A 6 29.07 -9.42 31.05
N GLY A 7 29.00 -10.74 31.20
CA GLY A 7 29.95 -11.70 30.65
C GLY A 7 29.44 -12.34 29.35
N VAL A 8 30.36 -12.84 28.52
CA VAL A 8 30.03 -13.63 27.33
C VAL A 8 29.75 -15.07 27.77
N PRO A 9 28.57 -15.65 27.46
CA PRO A 9 28.31 -17.07 27.68
C PRO A 9 29.40 -17.95 27.08
N SER A 10 29.83 -18.99 27.79
CA SER A 10 30.90 -19.89 27.34
C SER A 10 30.63 -20.54 25.97
N VAL A 11 29.36 -20.75 25.61
CA VAL A 11 28.94 -21.23 24.29
C VAL A 11 29.26 -20.27 23.14
N LEU A 12 29.38 -18.97 23.43
CA LEU A 12 29.78 -17.93 22.47
C LEU A 12 31.29 -17.67 22.49
N GLY A 13 32.01 -18.25 23.45
CA GLY A 13 33.44 -18.06 23.68
C GLY A 13 34.33 -18.84 22.71
N SER A 14 34.13 -18.67 21.40
CA SER A 14 35.16 -19.01 20.41
C SER A 14 36.21 -17.90 20.35
N ASP A 15 37.44 -18.22 19.92
CA ASP A 15 38.60 -17.32 19.85
C ASP A 15 38.40 -16.03 19.02
N GLY A 16 37.23 -15.85 18.39
CA GLY A 16 36.87 -14.68 17.57
C GLY A 16 35.77 -13.77 18.12
N PHE A 17 35.18 -14.04 19.29
CA PHE A 17 34.10 -13.20 19.84
C PHE A 17 34.64 -11.94 20.53
N ALA A 18 34.91 -10.89 19.77
CA ALA A 18 35.34 -9.59 20.28
C ALA A 18 34.25 -8.52 20.14
N VAL A 19 33.83 -7.94 21.27
CA VAL A 19 32.91 -6.80 21.31
C VAL A 19 33.72 -5.51 21.27
N GLN A 20 33.52 -4.71 20.22
CA GLN A 20 34.20 -3.43 20.04
C GLN A 20 33.16 -2.33 19.75
N PRO A 21 33.24 -1.17 20.42
CA PRO A 21 32.40 -0.01 20.08
C PRO A 21 32.62 0.45 18.64
N ILE A 22 31.55 0.94 18.01
CA ILE A 22 31.56 1.35 16.60
C ILE A 22 30.88 2.70 16.47
N GLU A 23 31.50 3.61 15.72
CA GLU A 23 30.90 4.86 15.25
C GLU A 23 29.87 4.55 14.18
N LEU A 24 28.68 5.14 14.32
CA LEU A 24 27.58 4.98 13.37
C LEU A 24 27.62 6.09 12.32
N PRO A 25 27.26 5.78 11.05
CA PRO A 25 27.07 6.81 10.04
C PRO A 25 25.90 7.73 10.44
N ALA A 26 25.91 8.97 9.93
CA ALA A 26 24.90 9.99 10.25
C ALA A 26 23.45 9.49 10.09
N GLU A 27 23.17 8.79 8.99
CA GLU A 27 21.83 8.26 8.67
C GLU A 27 21.33 7.18 9.65
N ALA A 28 22.24 6.53 10.38
CA ALA A 28 21.88 5.50 11.35
C ALA A 28 21.45 6.08 12.69
N TYR A 29 22.05 7.19 13.13
CA TYR A 29 21.68 7.87 14.37
C TYR A 29 20.73 9.06 14.15
N TYR A 30 20.56 9.53 12.91
CA TYR A 30 19.58 10.53 12.53
C TYR A 30 18.83 10.10 11.25
N PRO A 31 17.73 9.35 11.39
CA PRO A 31 16.93 8.85 10.26
C PRO A 31 16.38 9.94 9.32
N GLY A 32 16.24 11.19 9.79
CA GLY A 32 15.82 12.36 9.00
C GLY A 32 16.69 12.68 7.78
N LEU A 33 17.87 12.07 7.67
CA LEU A 33 18.75 12.18 6.49
C LEU A 33 18.38 11.23 5.35
N LYS A 34 17.57 10.20 5.61
CA LYS A 34 17.19 9.21 4.59
C LYS A 34 16.32 9.89 3.53
N GLU A 35 16.68 9.69 2.26
CA GLU A 35 15.98 10.33 1.15
C GLU A 35 14.52 9.91 1.07
N ASP A 36 14.21 8.64 1.33
CA ASP A 36 12.83 8.12 1.30
C ASP A 36 11.91 8.87 2.26
N LEU A 37 12.37 9.15 3.49
CA LEU A 37 11.60 9.90 4.49
C LEU A 37 11.41 11.36 4.09
N ARG A 38 12.43 11.98 3.48
CA ARG A 38 12.33 13.36 2.98
C ARG A 38 11.40 13.47 1.78
N ALA A 39 11.45 12.50 0.88
CA ALA A 39 10.55 12.41 -0.27
C ALA A 39 9.09 12.29 0.18
N GLU A 40 8.81 11.47 1.21
CA GLU A 40 7.48 11.35 1.82
C GLU A 40 6.99 12.69 2.40
N GLU A 41 7.82 13.35 3.22
CA GLU A 41 7.46 14.63 3.83
C GLU A 41 7.19 15.71 2.76
N ARG A 42 7.97 15.71 1.67
CA ARG A 42 7.74 16.56 0.50
C ARG A 42 6.44 16.22 -0.22
N GLU A 43 6.14 14.95 -0.43
CA GLU A 43 4.89 14.51 -1.07
C GLU A 43 3.67 14.87 -0.22
N ARG A 44 3.76 14.72 1.11
CA ARG A 44 2.69 15.11 2.04
C ARG A 44 2.40 16.60 1.96
N THR A 45 3.44 17.43 2.08
CA THR A 45 3.30 18.89 2.01
C THR A 45 2.82 19.36 0.61
N ALA A 46 3.30 18.74 -0.46
CA ALA A 46 2.84 19.02 -1.82
C ALA A 46 1.36 18.63 -2.03
N THR A 47 0.92 17.51 -1.46
CA THR A 47 -0.48 17.05 -1.49
C THR A 47 -1.38 18.01 -0.71
N GLU A 48 -0.98 18.42 0.50
CA GLU A 48 -1.68 19.43 1.28
C GLU A 48 -1.80 20.75 0.53
N LEU A 49 -0.72 21.24 -0.09
CA LEU A 49 -0.76 22.44 -0.92
C LEU A 49 -1.66 22.28 -2.15
N GLY A 50 -1.60 21.12 -2.81
CA GLY A 50 -2.46 20.78 -3.94
C GLY A 50 -3.94 20.81 -3.57
N THR A 51 -4.30 20.18 -2.46
CA THR A 51 -5.69 20.20 -1.93
C THR A 51 -6.13 21.60 -1.54
N ALA A 52 -5.29 22.39 -0.85
CA ALA A 52 -5.58 23.77 -0.48
C ALA A 52 -5.84 24.66 -1.71
N ARG A 53 -5.04 24.50 -2.78
CA ARG A 53 -5.25 25.21 -4.06
C ARG A 53 -6.53 24.79 -4.76
N GLN A 54 -6.89 23.51 -4.72
CA GLN A 54 -8.17 23.03 -5.27
C GLN A 54 -9.37 23.60 -4.48
N THR A 55 -9.29 23.64 -3.15
CA THR A 55 -10.34 24.25 -2.32
C THR A 55 -10.47 25.75 -2.58
N LEU A 56 -9.35 26.47 -2.74
CA LEU A 56 -9.36 27.88 -3.07
C LEU A 56 -10.09 28.15 -4.39
N LYS A 57 -9.78 27.42 -5.46
CA LYS A 57 -10.46 27.53 -6.76
C LYS A 57 -11.97 27.33 -6.64
N ARG A 58 -12.42 26.30 -5.89
CA ARG A 58 -13.85 26.05 -5.64
C ARG A 58 -14.48 27.21 -4.87
N SER A 59 -13.81 27.74 -3.86
CA SER A 59 -14.31 28.87 -3.07
C SER A 59 -14.44 30.16 -3.90
N GLU A 60 -13.51 30.40 -4.83
CA GLU A 60 -13.53 31.54 -5.76
C GLU A 60 -14.71 31.48 -6.71
N GLU A 61 -15.00 30.30 -7.26
CA GLU A 61 -16.17 30.07 -8.10
C GLU A 61 -17.47 30.31 -7.34
N ILE A 62 -17.59 29.76 -6.14
CA ILE A 62 -18.76 29.94 -5.26
C ILE A 62 -18.94 31.42 -4.92
N LEU A 63 -17.88 32.11 -4.52
CA LEU A 63 -17.90 33.55 -4.21
C LEU A 63 -18.35 34.36 -5.43
N ARG A 64 -17.81 34.07 -6.61
CA ARG A 64 -18.22 34.74 -7.85
C ARG A 64 -19.69 34.52 -8.14
N THR A 65 -20.20 33.30 -8.02
CA THR A 65 -21.62 33.00 -8.25
C THR A 65 -22.54 33.66 -7.23
N ALA A 66 -22.17 33.63 -5.95
CA ALA A 66 -22.97 34.23 -4.88
C ALA A 66 -23.02 35.76 -5.01
N ARG A 67 -21.89 36.38 -5.38
CA ARG A 67 -21.81 37.81 -5.68
C ARG A 67 -22.72 38.20 -6.85
N GLN A 68 -22.65 37.48 -7.97
CA GLN A 68 -23.50 37.74 -9.15
C GLN A 68 -24.99 37.57 -8.84
N GLN A 69 -25.36 36.54 -8.05
CA GLN A 69 -26.74 36.33 -7.62
C GLN A 69 -27.24 37.46 -6.73
N HIS A 70 -26.43 37.90 -5.77
CA HIS A 70 -26.76 39.01 -4.88
C HIS A 70 -26.91 40.33 -5.65
N GLU A 71 -25.97 40.66 -6.55
CA GLU A 71 -26.02 41.86 -7.40
C GLU A 71 -27.25 41.83 -8.32
N ARG A 72 -27.55 40.70 -8.97
CA ARG A 72 -28.74 40.52 -9.82
C ARG A 72 -30.04 40.74 -9.06
N LEU A 73 -30.18 40.15 -7.87
CA LEU A 73 -31.39 40.32 -7.05
C LEU A 73 -31.54 41.77 -6.58
N ARG A 74 -30.43 42.44 -6.24
CA ARG A 74 -30.42 43.85 -5.86
C ARG A 74 -30.83 44.77 -7.01
N GLU A 75 -30.37 44.50 -8.23
CA GLU A 75 -30.79 45.23 -9.44
C GLU A 75 -32.27 45.03 -9.75
N LEU A 76 -32.78 43.79 -9.65
CA LEU A 76 -34.20 43.50 -9.85
C LEU A 76 -35.09 44.21 -8.83
N ALA A 77 -34.63 44.33 -7.57
CA ALA A 77 -35.32 45.09 -6.53
C ALA A 77 -35.39 46.60 -6.82
N ALA A 78 -34.39 47.16 -7.54
CA ALA A 78 -34.27 48.59 -7.81
C ALA A 78 -35.09 49.08 -9.02
N ARG A 79 -35.66 48.19 -9.86
CA ARG A 79 -36.41 48.58 -11.07
C ARG A 79 -37.81 49.15 -10.74
N PRO A 80 -38.16 50.36 -11.20
CA PRO A 80 -39.51 50.91 -11.09
C PRO A 80 -40.40 50.32 -12.21
N GLY A 81 -41.42 49.52 -11.87
CA GLY A 81 -42.43 49.10 -12.86
C GLY A 81 -43.13 47.76 -12.59
N ASP A 82 -42.39 46.70 -12.25
CA ASP A 82 -42.95 45.34 -12.12
C ASP A 82 -43.15 44.93 -10.66
N VAL A 83 -44.41 44.89 -10.19
CA VAL A 83 -44.74 44.49 -8.81
C VAL A 83 -44.78 42.95 -8.66
N GLU A 84 -45.15 42.22 -9.72
CA GLU A 84 -45.30 40.75 -9.69
C GLU A 84 -43.99 39.97 -9.68
N ASN A 85 -42.89 40.51 -10.21
CA ASN A 85 -41.58 39.83 -10.33
C ASN A 85 -40.50 40.38 -9.38
N ARG A 86 -40.87 41.16 -8.37
CA ARG A 86 -39.91 41.70 -7.39
C ARG A 86 -39.43 40.61 -6.42
N PRO A 87 -38.11 40.48 -6.20
CA PRO A 87 -37.60 39.56 -5.19
C PRO A 87 -38.07 39.98 -3.80
N THR A 88 -38.47 39.00 -2.98
CA THR A 88 -38.92 39.27 -1.60
C THR A 88 -37.74 39.70 -0.72
N ALA A 89 -38.03 40.42 0.37
CA ALA A 89 -37.00 40.82 1.34
C ALA A 89 -36.23 39.61 1.90
N ALA A 90 -36.91 38.46 2.08
CA ALA A 90 -36.28 37.21 2.50
C ALA A 90 -35.26 36.68 1.47
N MET A 91 -35.58 36.74 0.18
CA MET A 91 -34.66 36.31 -0.89
C MET A 91 -33.42 37.21 -0.97
N LEU A 92 -33.58 38.52 -0.79
CA LEU A 92 -32.45 39.46 -0.75
C LEU A 92 -31.54 39.20 0.45
N LEU A 93 -32.11 38.99 1.63
CA LEU A 93 -31.37 38.67 2.85
C LEU A 93 -30.62 37.34 2.73
N GLN A 94 -31.26 36.31 2.17
CA GLN A 94 -30.63 35.01 1.94
C GLN A 94 -29.46 35.11 0.95
N ALA A 95 -29.59 35.89 -0.12
CA ALA A 95 -28.52 36.11 -1.09
C ALA A 95 -27.35 36.91 -0.52
N GLU A 96 -27.64 37.92 0.31
CA GLU A 96 -26.60 38.67 1.04
C GLU A 96 -25.83 37.78 2.00
N GLN A 97 -26.55 36.95 2.76
CA GLN A 97 -25.95 35.97 3.68
C GLN A 97 -25.08 34.95 2.92
N ALA A 98 -25.57 34.39 1.82
CA ALA A 98 -24.81 33.45 1.00
C ALA A 98 -23.52 34.10 0.42
N HIS A 99 -23.60 35.36 0.00
CA HIS A 99 -22.42 36.10 -0.46
C HIS A 99 -21.40 36.33 0.67
N LEU A 100 -21.87 36.70 1.87
CA LEU A 100 -21.01 36.91 3.03
C LEU A 100 -20.34 35.59 3.50
N ASP A 101 -21.09 34.49 3.55
CA ASP A 101 -20.58 33.16 3.89
C ASP A 101 -19.52 32.69 2.89
N ALA A 102 -19.77 32.91 1.58
CA ALA A 102 -18.81 32.63 0.54
C ALA A 102 -17.54 33.49 0.67
N ARG A 103 -17.68 34.77 1.01
CA ARG A 103 -16.54 35.68 1.21
C ARG A 103 -15.67 35.27 2.39
N LEU A 104 -16.28 34.87 3.51
CA LEU A 104 -15.57 34.38 4.69
C LEU A 104 -14.87 33.05 4.42
N THR A 105 -15.52 32.15 3.69
CA THR A 105 -14.93 30.86 3.29
C THR A 105 -13.72 31.07 2.40
N HIS A 106 -13.86 31.88 1.35
CA HIS A 106 -12.75 32.25 0.47
C HIS A 106 -11.57 32.87 1.23
N ARG A 107 -11.82 33.76 2.20
CA ARG A 107 -10.76 34.35 3.04
C ARG A 107 -10.00 33.29 3.86
N VAL A 108 -10.70 32.29 4.40
CA VAL A 108 -10.06 31.16 5.11
C VAL A 108 -9.22 30.32 4.15
N ASP A 109 -9.74 30.05 2.96
CA ASP A 109 -9.04 29.21 1.97
C ASP A 109 -7.80 29.91 1.40
N VAL A 110 -7.82 31.25 1.24
CA VAL A 110 -6.62 32.04 0.91
C VAL A 110 -5.56 31.88 1.99
N GLN A 111 -5.93 32.01 3.27
CA GLN A 111 -4.98 31.83 4.38
C GLN A 111 -4.46 30.39 4.48
N HIS A 112 -5.27 29.41 4.10
CA HIS A 112 -4.86 28.01 4.08
C HIS A 112 -3.78 27.74 3.03
N VAL A 113 -3.90 28.33 1.84
CA VAL A 113 -2.86 28.23 0.80
C VAL A 113 -1.56 28.90 1.27
N ILE A 114 -1.63 30.09 1.87
CA ILE A 114 -0.44 30.79 2.40
C ILE A 114 0.27 29.95 3.47
N GLN A 115 -0.49 29.35 4.39
CA GLN A 115 0.04 28.47 5.42
C GLN A 115 0.68 27.20 4.83
N ALA A 116 0.05 26.58 3.82
CA ALA A 116 0.61 25.40 3.14
C ALA A 116 1.92 25.74 2.39
N GLU A 117 2.01 26.89 1.72
CA GLU A 117 3.25 27.35 1.07
C GLU A 117 4.36 27.71 2.09
N ALA A 118 3.99 28.17 3.29
CA ALA A 118 4.95 28.36 4.37
C ALA A 118 5.43 27.02 4.95
N ALA A 119 4.58 25.98 4.97
CA ALA A 119 4.93 24.65 5.44
C ALA A 119 5.96 23.97 4.54
N GLU A 120 5.76 24.04 3.22
CA GLU A 120 6.71 23.54 2.21
C GLU A 120 8.07 24.25 2.33
N ARG A 121 8.08 25.58 2.45
CA ARG A 121 9.32 26.37 2.64
C ARG A 121 10.05 26.02 3.93
N SER A 122 9.32 25.82 5.03
CA SER A 122 9.88 25.40 6.32
C SER A 122 10.52 24.01 6.24
N LEU A 123 9.85 23.06 5.58
CA LEU A 123 10.39 21.72 5.35
C LEU A 123 11.71 21.76 4.58
N GLU A 124 11.76 22.46 3.44
CA GLU A 124 12.99 22.56 2.64
C GLU A 124 14.14 23.25 3.40
N ALA A 125 13.84 24.31 4.16
CA ALA A 125 14.85 24.98 4.96
C ALA A 125 15.45 24.05 6.03
N ARG A 126 14.62 23.23 6.69
CA ARG A 126 15.05 22.23 7.66
C ARG A 126 15.88 21.11 7.02
N ILE A 127 15.50 20.64 5.82
CA ILE A 127 16.27 19.66 5.05
C ILE A 127 17.67 20.21 4.73
N CYS A 128 17.75 21.45 4.23
CA CYS A 128 19.02 22.11 3.96
C CYS A 128 19.88 22.30 5.21
N ALA A 129 19.27 22.68 6.34
CA ALA A 129 19.98 22.80 7.62
C ALA A 129 20.56 21.46 8.11
N ASP A 130 19.79 20.37 7.96
CA ASP A 130 20.26 19.02 8.29
C ASP A 130 21.39 18.54 7.38
N ASP A 131 21.31 18.82 6.08
CA ASP A 131 22.38 18.49 5.13
C ASP A 131 23.67 19.26 5.45
N ALA A 132 23.57 20.53 5.83
CA ALA A 132 24.73 21.29 6.27
C ALA A 132 25.30 20.74 7.59
N ARG A 133 24.43 20.39 8.55
CA ARG A 133 24.83 19.91 9.88
C ARG A 133 25.48 18.52 9.86
N TYR A 134 24.91 17.58 9.11
CA TYR A 134 25.30 16.17 9.17
C TYR A 134 26.09 15.69 7.95
N ARG A 135 25.96 16.34 6.79
CA ARG A 135 26.71 16.01 5.57
C ARG A 135 27.77 17.05 5.21
N GLY A 136 27.81 18.20 5.92
CA GLY A 136 28.78 19.27 5.66
C GLY A 136 28.51 20.03 4.35
N LEU A 137 27.26 20.03 3.87
CA LEU A 137 26.88 20.69 2.62
C LEU A 137 26.46 22.15 2.89
N GLY A 138 27.43 23.07 2.84
CA GLY A 138 27.19 24.52 3.02
C GLY A 138 27.49 25.04 4.42
N ASP A 139 27.09 26.29 4.69
CA ASP A 139 27.26 26.91 6.01
C ASP A 139 26.13 26.53 6.96
N ALA A 140 26.44 25.68 7.93
CA ALA A 140 25.49 25.15 8.90
C ALA A 140 24.84 26.25 9.76
N ALA A 141 25.55 27.32 10.10
CA ALA A 141 24.99 28.39 10.93
C ALA A 141 23.94 29.18 10.16
N THR A 142 24.27 29.63 8.95
CA THR A 142 23.33 30.38 8.08
C THR A 142 22.09 29.55 7.73
N LEU A 143 22.27 28.26 7.41
CA LEU A 143 21.15 27.39 7.05
C LEU A 143 20.28 27.04 8.26
N ALA A 144 20.87 26.86 9.45
CA ALA A 144 20.09 26.70 10.69
C ALA A 144 19.27 27.96 11.04
N GLN A 145 19.82 29.16 10.82
CA GLN A 145 19.09 30.42 10.98
C GLN A 145 17.94 30.53 9.99
N ALA A 146 18.15 30.15 8.72
CA ALA A 146 17.09 30.12 7.71
C ALA A 146 15.96 29.15 8.09
N ALA A 147 16.29 27.95 8.58
CA ALA A 147 15.31 26.99 9.07
C ALA A 147 14.52 27.52 10.28
N PHE A 148 15.21 28.13 11.24
CA PHE A 148 14.58 28.78 12.39
C PHE A 148 13.57 29.85 11.96
N GLN A 149 13.96 30.75 11.05
CA GLN A 149 13.05 31.80 10.55
C GLN A 149 11.86 31.23 9.78
N ALA A 150 12.07 30.20 8.97
CA ALA A 150 10.99 29.55 8.23
C ALA A 150 9.96 28.87 9.16
N GLU A 151 10.41 28.26 10.27
CA GLU A 151 9.50 27.72 11.30
C GLU A 151 8.69 28.81 12.00
N LYS A 152 9.30 29.96 12.30
CA LYS A 152 8.58 31.11 12.87
C LYS A 152 7.56 31.68 11.88
N GLN A 153 7.91 31.78 10.60
CA GLN A 153 6.97 32.20 9.55
C GLN A 153 5.79 31.24 9.47
N LEU A 154 6.03 29.93 9.43
CA LEU A 154 4.96 28.92 9.43
C LEU A 154 4.04 29.05 10.65
N ALA A 155 4.60 29.22 11.85
CA ALA A 155 3.82 29.40 13.06
C ALA A 155 2.94 30.67 13.02
N TRP A 156 3.44 31.75 12.40
CA TRP A 156 2.65 32.95 12.19
C TRP A 156 1.52 32.73 11.19
N GLU A 157 1.76 32.12 10.03
CA GLU A 157 0.70 31.84 9.05
C GLU A 157 -0.37 30.88 9.59
N ASP A 158 0.03 29.85 10.35
CA ASP A 158 -0.90 28.95 11.05
C ASP A 158 -1.77 29.72 12.07
N SER A 159 -1.19 30.67 12.80
CA SER A 159 -1.94 31.53 13.70
C SER A 159 -2.94 32.45 12.97
N GLN A 160 -2.59 32.93 11.76
CA GLN A 160 -3.49 33.73 10.91
C GLN A 160 -4.65 32.87 10.37
N LEU A 161 -4.37 31.65 9.92
CA LEU A 161 -5.40 30.71 9.48
C LEU A 161 -6.38 30.36 10.61
N ARG A 162 -5.87 30.09 11.82
CA ARG A 162 -6.70 29.86 13.01
C ARG A 162 -7.56 31.08 13.34
N SER A 163 -7.00 32.28 13.27
CA SER A 163 -7.73 33.53 13.49
C SER A 163 -8.84 33.72 12.46
N ALA A 164 -8.56 33.48 11.16
CA ALA A 164 -9.56 33.58 10.10
C ALA A 164 -10.71 32.56 10.27
N ARG A 165 -10.40 31.33 10.69
CA ARG A 165 -11.40 30.28 11.01
C ARG A 165 -12.26 30.67 12.21
N ALA A 166 -11.64 31.18 13.28
CA ALA A 166 -12.36 31.62 14.48
C ALA A 166 -13.27 32.82 14.20
N GLU A 167 -12.82 33.80 13.40
CA GLU A 167 -13.66 34.93 12.96
C GLU A 167 -14.88 34.46 12.17
N ARG A 168 -14.71 33.51 11.25
CA ARG A 168 -15.84 32.91 10.53
C ARG A 168 -16.79 32.20 11.49
N GLY A 169 -16.27 31.43 12.45
CA GLY A 169 -17.06 30.74 13.46
C GLY A 169 -17.90 31.69 14.32
N LEU A 170 -17.31 32.81 14.74
CA LEU A 170 -18.02 33.83 15.52
C LEU A 170 -19.17 34.45 14.74
N ILE A 171 -18.95 34.84 13.48
CA ILE A 171 -19.99 35.45 12.64
C ILE A 171 -21.17 34.47 12.43
N LEU A 172 -20.88 33.19 12.23
CA LEU A 172 -21.92 32.17 12.09
C LEU A 172 -22.69 31.96 13.41
N ALA A 173 -22.01 31.97 14.55
CA ALA A 173 -22.64 31.85 15.87
C ALA A 173 -23.52 33.06 16.19
N GLU A 174 -23.06 34.29 15.92
CA GLU A 174 -23.83 35.52 16.13
C GLU A 174 -25.09 35.55 15.26
N ARG A 175 -24.98 35.06 14.01
CA ARG A 175 -26.14 34.89 13.13
C ARG A 175 -27.13 33.85 13.67
N GLN A 176 -26.63 32.73 14.22
CA GLN A 176 -27.51 31.72 14.82
C GLN A 176 -28.22 32.26 16.08
N LEU A 177 -27.55 33.09 16.89
CA LEU A 177 -28.14 33.75 18.05
C LEU A 177 -29.31 34.67 17.68
N ALA A 178 -29.28 35.29 16.50
CA ALA A 178 -30.40 36.08 16.00
C ALA A 178 -31.64 35.23 15.65
N ILE A 179 -31.47 33.92 15.45
CA ILE A 179 -32.54 32.96 15.12
C ILE A 179 -33.01 32.20 16.37
N ASP A 180 -32.06 31.75 17.19
CA ASP A 180 -32.30 30.96 18.40
C ASP A 180 -31.56 31.59 19.60
N ALA A 181 -32.33 32.09 20.56
CA ALA A 181 -31.80 32.69 21.78
C ALA A 181 -30.96 31.70 22.64
N ASN A 182 -31.16 30.39 22.45
CA ASN A 182 -30.36 29.36 23.13
C ASN A 182 -28.94 29.21 22.55
N ALA A 183 -28.62 29.88 21.44
CA ALA A 183 -27.28 29.83 20.82
C ALA A 183 -26.25 30.75 21.52
N ARG A 184 -26.62 31.40 22.63
CA ARG A 184 -25.75 32.33 23.37
C ARG A 184 -24.46 31.69 23.89
N PRO A 185 -24.46 30.45 24.43
CA PRO A 185 -23.23 29.76 24.82
C PRO A 185 -22.25 29.55 23.66
N GLN A 186 -22.76 29.34 22.43
CA GLN A 186 -21.94 29.12 21.23
C GLN A 186 -21.23 30.41 20.81
N VAL A 187 -21.88 31.56 20.96
CA VAL A 187 -21.24 32.88 20.72
C VAL A 187 -20.15 33.14 21.75
N GLU A 188 -20.42 32.92 23.04
CA GLU A 188 -19.42 33.10 24.10
C GLU A 188 -18.20 32.19 23.87
N LYS A 189 -18.43 30.94 23.47
CA LYS A 189 -17.36 30.02 23.08
C LYS A 189 -16.57 30.53 21.87
N ALA A 190 -17.25 30.96 20.80
CA ALA A 190 -16.58 31.47 19.60
C ALA A 190 -15.78 32.77 19.87
N GLN A 191 -16.25 33.63 20.77
CA GLN A 191 -15.51 34.80 21.24
C GLN A 191 -14.23 34.42 21.98
N GLN A 192 -14.30 33.41 22.86
CA GLN A 192 -13.12 32.88 23.56
C GLN A 192 -12.12 32.27 22.58
N GLU A 193 -12.59 31.47 21.60
CA GLU A 193 -11.74 30.89 20.56
C GLU A 193 -11.05 31.97 19.71
N LEU A 194 -11.76 33.03 19.33
CA LEU A 194 -11.17 34.16 18.60
C LEU A 194 -10.15 34.93 19.44
N ALA A 195 -10.43 35.18 20.72
CA ALA A 195 -9.49 35.84 21.62
C ALA A 195 -8.21 35.01 21.79
N ALA A 196 -8.34 33.68 21.95
CA ALA A 196 -7.20 32.76 22.04
C ALA A 196 -6.40 32.73 20.73
N ALA A 197 -7.07 32.70 19.57
CA ALA A 197 -6.41 32.73 18.26
C ALA A 197 -5.62 34.03 18.05
N ARG A 198 -6.18 35.18 18.43
CA ARG A 198 -5.50 36.49 18.37
C ARG A 198 -4.30 36.56 19.30
N GLY A 199 -4.43 36.10 20.55
CA GLY A 199 -3.30 36.02 21.47
C GLY A 199 -2.16 35.12 20.95
N THR A 200 -2.51 34.01 20.28
CA THR A 200 -1.53 33.16 19.59
C THR A 200 -0.89 33.87 18.40
N ALA A 201 -1.64 34.67 17.66
CA ALA A 201 -1.11 35.44 16.53
C ALA A 201 -0.16 36.56 16.96
N ASP A 202 -0.46 37.26 18.07
CA ASP A 202 0.41 38.29 18.62
C ASP A 202 1.73 37.71 19.12
N THR A 203 1.67 36.55 19.80
CA THR A 203 2.88 35.84 20.26
C THR A 203 3.71 35.30 19.10
N ALA A 204 3.07 34.71 18.08
CA ALA A 204 3.76 34.24 16.88
C ALA A 204 4.39 35.40 16.08
N ARG A 205 3.69 36.54 15.97
CA ARG A 205 4.20 37.75 15.34
C ARG A 205 5.42 38.31 16.07
N ALA A 206 5.39 38.35 17.40
CA ALA A 206 6.54 38.77 18.20
C ALA A 206 7.74 37.82 18.00
N ALA A 207 7.48 36.52 17.83
CA ALA A 207 8.52 35.52 17.61
C ALA A 207 9.23 35.66 16.24
N LEU A 208 8.62 36.27 15.23
CA LEU A 208 9.27 36.55 13.93
C LEU A 208 10.48 37.50 14.06
N ALA A 209 10.50 38.36 15.06
CA ALA A 209 11.61 39.28 15.30
C ALA A 209 12.79 38.62 16.04
N THR A 210 12.64 37.37 16.49
CA THR A 210 13.71 36.66 17.22
C THR A 210 14.72 36.07 16.25
N ALA A 211 15.99 36.05 16.62
CA ALA A 211 17.05 35.35 15.89
C ALA A 211 17.48 34.11 16.69
N GLY A 212 17.75 33.01 16.00
CA GLY A 212 18.15 31.75 16.60
C GLY A 212 18.57 30.72 15.56
N GLU A 213 19.15 29.62 16.03
CA GLU A 213 19.64 28.49 15.21
C GLU A 213 18.93 27.18 15.55
N ALA A 214 18.04 27.19 16.55
CA ALA A 214 17.39 25.99 17.05
C ALA A 214 16.11 25.69 16.24
N TYR A 215 16.22 24.79 15.27
CA TYR A 215 15.09 24.28 14.49
C TYR A 215 14.67 22.88 14.95
N THR A 216 13.46 22.48 14.59
CA THR A 216 12.89 21.18 14.94
C THR A 216 13.46 20.08 14.03
N PRO A 217 14.16 19.07 14.58
CA PRO A 217 14.66 17.95 13.76
C PRO A 217 13.53 17.21 13.06
N LEU A 218 13.80 16.67 11.85
CA LEU A 218 12.84 15.85 11.10
C LEU A 218 12.57 14.50 11.78
N SER A 219 13.53 13.99 12.55
CA SER A 219 13.40 12.74 13.29
C SER A 219 14.08 12.82 14.66
N PRO A 220 13.80 11.87 15.58
CA PRO A 220 14.60 11.72 16.79
C PRO A 220 16.10 11.53 16.46
N VAL A 221 16.95 12.09 17.32
CA VAL A 221 18.41 11.92 17.25
C VAL A 221 18.82 10.87 18.27
N TYR A 222 19.53 9.84 17.81
CA TYR A 222 20.05 8.74 18.62
C TYR A 222 21.55 8.91 18.91
N PRO A 223 22.13 8.14 19.85
CA PRO A 223 23.57 8.14 20.07
C PRO A 223 24.35 7.74 18.81
N ASN A 224 25.40 8.49 18.47
CA ASN A 224 26.28 8.24 17.33
C ASN A 224 27.24 7.03 17.53
N ARG A 225 27.27 6.44 18.73
CA ARG A 225 28.12 5.28 19.05
C ARG A 225 27.28 4.08 19.48
N SER A 226 27.59 2.93 18.91
CA SER A 226 27.04 1.63 19.32
C SER A 226 28.05 0.85 20.16
N THR A 227 27.56 0.05 21.11
CA THR A 227 28.40 -0.89 21.90
C THR A 227 29.02 -2.01 21.06
N GLY A 228 28.53 -2.24 19.85
CA GLY A 228 29.02 -3.28 18.92
C GLY A 228 28.66 -4.71 19.29
N ARG A 229 27.95 -4.95 20.40
CA ARG A 229 27.50 -6.28 20.85
C ARG A 229 26.73 -7.05 19.77
N ARG A 230 25.83 -6.36 19.07
CA ARG A 230 25.04 -6.95 17.96
C ARG A 230 25.92 -7.35 16.77
N ARG A 231 26.96 -6.56 16.44
CA ARG A 231 27.90 -6.90 15.36
C ARG A 231 28.76 -8.10 15.73
N ALA A 232 29.24 -8.18 16.97
CA ALA A 232 29.98 -9.34 17.46
C ALA A 232 29.14 -10.62 17.37
N LEU A 233 27.87 -10.56 17.82
CA LEU A 233 26.92 -11.66 17.68
C LEU A 233 26.66 -12.04 16.22
N ALA A 234 26.41 -11.07 15.34
CA ALA A 234 26.18 -11.33 13.92
C ALA A 234 27.36 -12.06 13.26
N ARG A 235 28.60 -11.62 13.55
CA ARG A 235 29.83 -12.28 13.06
C ARG A 235 29.98 -13.70 13.57
N TRP A 236 29.59 -13.97 14.81
CA TRP A 236 29.60 -15.32 15.36
C TRP A 236 28.54 -16.22 14.70
N ILE A 237 27.33 -15.70 14.48
CA ILE A 237 26.24 -16.42 13.81
C ILE A 237 26.66 -16.85 12.39
N SER A 238 27.31 -15.97 11.62
CA SER A 238 27.76 -16.24 10.25
C SER A 238 29.19 -16.78 10.16
N SER A 239 29.78 -17.22 11.28
CA SER A 239 31.14 -17.75 11.30
C SER A 239 31.20 -19.14 10.64
N PRO A 240 32.24 -19.46 9.86
CA PRO A 240 32.47 -20.81 9.35
C PRO A 240 32.60 -21.87 10.46
N ALA A 241 32.99 -21.48 11.67
CA ALA A 241 33.04 -22.36 12.83
C ALA A 241 31.65 -22.76 13.36
N ASN A 242 30.57 -22.12 12.88
CA ASN A 242 29.20 -22.39 13.25
C ASN A 242 28.38 -22.87 12.02
N PRO A 243 28.35 -24.18 11.73
CA PRO A 243 27.64 -24.71 10.56
C PRO A 243 26.10 -24.70 10.71
N LEU A 244 25.57 -24.47 11.91
CA LEU A 244 24.12 -24.53 12.18
C LEU A 244 23.36 -23.49 11.37
N THR A 245 23.88 -22.26 11.29
CA THR A 245 23.25 -21.15 10.58
C THR A 245 23.08 -21.47 9.10
N ALA A 246 24.10 -22.03 8.45
CA ALA A 246 24.04 -22.42 7.03
C ALA A 246 23.03 -23.55 6.80
N ARG A 247 23.03 -24.59 7.66
CA ARG A 247 22.06 -25.70 7.58
C ARG A 247 20.62 -25.22 7.72
N VAL A 248 20.34 -24.34 8.69
CA VAL A 248 19.02 -23.75 8.89
C VAL A 248 18.60 -22.93 7.67
N ALA A 249 19.48 -22.05 7.17
CA ALA A 249 19.19 -21.21 6.01
C ALA A 249 18.86 -22.04 4.76
N VAL A 250 19.68 -23.05 4.44
CA VAL A 250 19.45 -23.96 3.32
C VAL A 250 18.14 -24.73 3.48
N ASN A 251 17.81 -25.20 4.68
CA ASN A 251 16.57 -25.91 4.94
C ASN A 251 15.33 -25.04 4.63
N HIS A 252 15.36 -23.75 5.02
CA HIS A 252 14.30 -22.80 4.66
C HIS A 252 14.24 -22.51 3.15
N MET A 253 15.38 -22.34 2.48
CA MET A 253 15.43 -22.15 1.03
C MET A 253 14.85 -23.37 0.29
N TRP A 254 15.22 -24.57 0.72
CA TRP A 254 14.71 -25.82 0.17
C TRP A 254 13.20 -25.93 0.37
N MET A 255 12.71 -25.68 1.59
CA MET A 255 11.27 -25.69 1.89
C MET A 255 10.48 -24.76 0.95
N ARG A 256 10.98 -23.55 0.68
CA ARG A 256 10.33 -22.59 -0.22
C ARG A 256 10.32 -22.99 -1.70
N HIS A 257 11.19 -23.90 -2.13
CA HIS A 257 11.22 -24.42 -3.51
C HIS A 257 10.51 -25.76 -3.67
N PHE A 258 10.54 -26.60 -2.65
CA PHE A 258 10.05 -27.98 -2.72
C PHE A 258 8.78 -28.23 -1.87
N GLY A 259 8.34 -27.24 -1.09
CA GLY A 259 7.13 -27.28 -0.25
C GLY A 259 7.28 -28.07 1.05
N ARG A 260 8.33 -28.88 1.17
CA ARG A 260 8.68 -29.65 2.36
C ARG A 260 10.16 -29.46 2.64
N ALA A 261 10.49 -29.21 3.90
CA ALA A 261 11.86 -29.05 4.37
C ALA A 261 12.62 -30.39 4.43
N LEU A 262 13.95 -30.36 4.32
CA LEU A 262 14.80 -31.54 4.51
C LEU A 262 14.76 -32.02 5.96
N VAL A 263 14.76 -31.08 6.90
CA VAL A 263 14.43 -31.27 8.32
C VAL A 263 13.02 -30.73 8.53
N GLU A 264 12.08 -31.61 8.85
CA GLU A 264 10.65 -31.29 8.98
C GLU A 264 10.32 -30.29 10.09
N THR A 265 11.23 -30.05 11.04
CA THR A 265 11.05 -29.09 12.13
C THR A 265 11.90 -27.84 11.90
N PRO A 266 11.45 -26.86 11.10
CA PRO A 266 12.22 -25.64 10.85
C PRO A 266 12.41 -24.79 12.13
N SER A 267 11.46 -24.84 13.07
CA SER A 267 11.50 -24.10 14.35
C SER A 267 12.50 -24.66 15.38
N ASN A 268 12.87 -25.93 15.25
CA ASN A 268 13.74 -26.61 16.22
C ASN A 268 14.77 -27.45 15.46
N PHE A 269 15.96 -26.86 15.29
CA PHE A 269 17.07 -27.46 14.57
C PHE A 269 18.15 -27.93 15.55
N GLY A 270 18.73 -29.11 15.31
CA GLY A 270 19.77 -29.68 16.17
C GLY A 270 19.26 -30.87 16.98
N ARG A 271 19.74 -31.03 18.22
CA ARG A 271 19.54 -32.25 19.03
C ARG A 271 18.08 -32.56 19.38
N ASN A 272 17.25 -31.52 19.49
CA ASN A 272 15.83 -31.65 19.83
C ASN A 272 14.93 -31.63 18.57
N GLY A 273 15.50 -31.47 17.38
CA GLY A 273 14.78 -31.47 16.11
C GLY A 273 14.65 -32.87 15.53
N LYS A 274 13.82 -33.01 14.48
CA LYS A 274 13.76 -34.25 13.69
C LYS A 274 15.05 -34.45 12.89
N SER A 275 15.41 -35.70 12.64
CA SER A 275 16.54 -36.03 11.75
C SER A 275 16.27 -35.58 10.30
N PRO A 276 17.29 -35.10 9.58
CA PRO A 276 17.15 -34.76 8.17
C PRO A 276 16.82 -35.99 7.33
N SER A 277 15.94 -35.82 6.34
CA SER A 277 15.66 -36.85 5.33
C SER A 277 16.89 -37.21 4.50
N HIS A 278 17.69 -36.21 4.12
CA HIS A 278 18.90 -36.33 3.31
C HIS A 278 20.06 -35.57 3.98
N PRO A 279 20.76 -36.16 4.97
CA PRO A 279 21.80 -35.47 5.73
C PRO A 279 22.98 -35.01 4.87
N GLU A 280 23.46 -35.87 3.97
CA GLU A 280 24.61 -35.56 3.10
C GLU A 280 24.32 -34.40 2.15
N LEU A 281 23.10 -34.34 1.60
CA LEU A 281 22.66 -33.25 0.73
C LEU A 281 22.57 -31.92 1.49
N LEU A 282 22.02 -31.95 2.70
CA LEU A 282 21.92 -30.78 3.55
C LEU A 282 23.30 -30.23 3.91
N ASP A 283 24.23 -31.12 4.26
CA ASP A 283 25.60 -30.76 4.63
C ASP A 283 26.37 -30.19 3.44
N TRP A 284 26.25 -30.83 2.28
CA TRP A 284 26.87 -30.34 1.05
C TRP A 284 26.36 -28.95 0.67
N LEU A 285 25.04 -28.73 0.68
CA LEU A 285 24.46 -27.41 0.38
C LEU A 285 24.86 -26.35 1.41
N ALA A 286 24.99 -26.72 2.69
CA ALA A 286 25.41 -25.79 3.74
C ALA A 286 26.87 -25.36 3.58
N VAL A 287 27.77 -26.29 3.24
CA VAL A 287 29.17 -25.97 2.93
C VAL A 287 29.27 -25.10 1.68
N GLU A 288 28.57 -25.47 0.60
CA GLU A 288 28.52 -24.70 -0.65
C GLU A 288 28.03 -23.26 -0.40
N PHE A 289 27.06 -23.09 0.49
CA PHE A 289 26.52 -21.77 0.82
C PHE A 289 27.55 -20.89 1.54
N MET A 290 28.34 -21.46 2.46
CA MET A 290 29.39 -20.74 3.18
C MET A 290 30.59 -20.42 2.28
N GLU A 291 31.06 -21.38 1.49
CA GLU A 291 32.23 -21.23 0.61
C GLU A 291 32.00 -20.22 -0.52
N ASN A 292 30.77 -20.11 -1.03
CA ASN A 292 30.39 -19.09 -2.03
C ASN A 292 30.03 -17.73 -1.41
N GLY A 293 30.44 -17.46 -0.18
CA GLY A 293 30.26 -16.16 0.47
C GLY A 293 28.81 -15.82 0.80
N TRP A 294 28.00 -16.80 1.20
CA TRP A 294 26.60 -16.62 1.61
C TRP A 294 25.69 -16.06 0.50
N GLN A 295 26.02 -16.32 -0.76
CA GLN A 295 25.23 -15.89 -1.91
C GLN A 295 23.98 -16.77 -2.10
N MET A 296 22.82 -16.27 -1.66
CA MET A 296 21.55 -17.02 -1.75
C MET A 296 21.17 -17.36 -3.21
N LYS A 297 21.44 -16.46 -4.16
CA LYS A 297 21.14 -16.67 -5.59
C LYS A 297 21.83 -17.90 -6.17
N HIS A 298 23.04 -18.20 -5.71
CA HIS A 298 23.80 -19.38 -6.14
C HIS A 298 23.07 -20.67 -5.73
N ILE A 299 22.70 -20.78 -4.44
CA ILE A 299 21.97 -21.92 -3.91
C ILE A 299 20.60 -22.08 -4.55
N HIS A 300 19.87 -20.99 -4.77
CA HIS A 300 18.60 -21.03 -5.50
C HIS A 300 18.79 -21.57 -6.92
N ARG A 301 19.82 -21.14 -7.65
CA ARG A 301 20.13 -21.64 -8.99
C ARG A 301 20.40 -23.15 -8.97
N LEU A 302 21.20 -23.63 -8.02
CA LEU A 302 21.48 -25.07 -7.87
C LEU A 302 20.18 -25.87 -7.63
N MET A 303 19.30 -25.37 -6.76
CA MET A 303 18.01 -26.01 -6.50
C MET A 303 17.12 -26.06 -7.75
N VAL A 304 16.87 -24.93 -8.42
CA VAL A 304 15.92 -24.86 -9.56
C VAL A 304 16.45 -25.50 -10.85
N THR A 305 17.76 -25.66 -10.97
CA THR A 305 18.38 -26.38 -12.11
C THR A 305 18.55 -27.87 -11.87
N SER A 306 18.33 -28.34 -10.63
CA SER A 306 18.42 -29.75 -10.28
C SER A 306 17.39 -30.61 -11.03
N ARG A 307 17.74 -31.88 -11.24
CA ARG A 307 16.79 -32.87 -11.78
C ARG A 307 15.53 -32.94 -10.90
N THR A 308 15.70 -32.91 -9.58
CA THR A 308 14.61 -33.01 -8.59
C THR A 308 13.57 -31.90 -8.76
N TYR A 309 14.01 -30.66 -8.98
CA TYR A 309 13.08 -29.53 -9.20
C TYR A 309 12.36 -29.61 -10.54
N ARG A 310 13.04 -30.14 -11.57
CA ARG A 310 12.50 -30.26 -12.94
C ARG A 310 11.62 -31.51 -13.15
N LEU A 311 11.35 -32.29 -12.10
CA LEU A 311 10.43 -33.42 -12.18
C LEU A 311 9.01 -32.91 -12.41
N ARG A 312 8.22 -33.68 -13.17
CA ARG A 312 6.83 -33.33 -13.44
C ARG A 312 5.96 -33.55 -12.20
N SER A 313 5.01 -32.65 -11.94
CA SER A 313 3.93 -32.90 -10.98
C SER A 313 2.97 -33.94 -11.56
N ALA A 314 2.92 -35.10 -10.92
CA ALA A 314 2.17 -36.26 -11.36
C ALA A 314 0.74 -36.26 -10.78
N GLN A 315 -0.08 -35.26 -11.13
CA GLN A 315 -1.52 -35.41 -10.99
C GLN A 315 -1.97 -36.32 -12.16
N GLY A 316 -2.18 -37.61 -11.89
CA GLY A 316 -2.64 -38.59 -12.89
C GLY A 316 -1.68 -39.72 -13.26
N VAL A 317 -0.48 -39.81 -12.69
CA VAL A 317 0.34 -41.04 -12.80
C VAL A 317 -0.11 -42.00 -11.69
N VAL A 318 -1.26 -42.64 -11.92
CA VAL A 318 -1.89 -43.57 -10.96
C VAL A 318 -1.02 -44.83 -10.77
N ASP A 319 -0.13 -45.15 -11.72
CA ASP A 319 0.59 -46.43 -11.77
C ASP A 319 2.13 -46.33 -11.61
N HIS A 320 2.67 -45.28 -10.98
CA HIS A 320 4.11 -45.21 -10.75
C HIS A 320 4.53 -46.16 -9.60
N PRO A 321 5.56 -47.03 -9.75
CA PRO A 321 5.98 -47.97 -8.69
C PRO A 321 6.33 -47.30 -7.35
N ASN A 322 6.82 -46.05 -7.38
CA ASN A 322 7.15 -45.31 -6.16
C ASN A 322 5.93 -44.85 -5.38
N LEU A 323 4.72 -44.82 -5.96
CA LEU A 323 3.51 -44.45 -5.22
C LEU A 323 3.20 -45.46 -4.11
N ALA A 324 3.51 -46.74 -4.32
CA ALA A 324 3.34 -47.78 -3.29
C ALA A 324 4.44 -47.71 -2.21
N ARG A 325 5.64 -47.23 -2.55
CA ARG A 325 6.82 -47.21 -1.68
C ARG A 325 6.97 -45.93 -0.86
N ASP A 326 6.61 -44.79 -1.44
CA ASP A 326 6.77 -43.45 -0.86
C ASP A 326 5.57 -42.57 -1.23
N ARG A 327 4.44 -42.82 -0.56
CA ARG A 327 3.19 -42.08 -0.75
C ARG A 327 3.34 -40.59 -0.44
N ASP A 328 4.10 -40.28 0.60
CA ASP A 328 4.32 -38.91 1.09
C ASP A 328 5.39 -38.15 0.30
N ASN A 329 5.98 -38.79 -0.71
CA ASN A 329 7.02 -38.24 -1.58
C ASN A 329 8.21 -37.67 -0.80
N ARG A 330 8.65 -38.36 0.26
CA ARG A 330 9.82 -37.97 1.08
C ARG A 330 11.13 -38.01 0.30
N THR A 331 11.20 -38.82 -0.74
CA THR A 331 12.37 -38.99 -1.61
C THR A 331 12.34 -38.09 -2.85
N TYR A 332 11.31 -37.23 -2.98
CA TYR A 332 11.14 -36.30 -4.11
C TYR A 332 11.18 -36.98 -5.49
N TRP A 333 10.48 -38.10 -5.65
CA TRP A 333 10.38 -38.80 -6.94
C TRP A 333 9.41 -38.13 -7.93
N LYS A 334 8.61 -37.17 -7.47
CA LYS A 334 7.78 -36.26 -8.29
C LYS A 334 7.81 -34.83 -7.72
N ALA A 335 7.39 -33.84 -8.50
CA ALA A 335 7.15 -32.50 -7.94
C ALA A 335 5.86 -32.49 -7.09
N ASN A 336 5.92 -31.79 -5.95
CA ASN A 336 4.76 -31.60 -5.08
C ASN A 336 3.99 -30.35 -5.52
N PRO A 337 2.68 -30.44 -5.76
CA PRO A 337 1.83 -29.26 -5.89
C PRO A 337 1.91 -28.42 -4.62
N ARG A 338 2.03 -27.10 -4.77
CA ARG A 338 2.12 -26.17 -3.63
C ARG A 338 1.09 -25.07 -3.79
N ARG A 339 0.38 -24.77 -2.71
CA ARG A 339 -0.53 -23.64 -2.70
C ARG A 339 0.27 -22.35 -2.77
N MET A 340 -0.24 -21.38 -3.53
CA MET A 340 0.31 -20.03 -3.52
C MET A 340 0.05 -19.34 -2.19
N GLU A 341 1.00 -18.54 -1.73
CA GLU A 341 0.83 -17.67 -0.56
C GLU A 341 -0.19 -16.55 -0.89
N ALA A 342 -0.87 -16.01 0.14
CA ALA A 342 -1.88 -14.97 -0.01
C ALA A 342 -1.44 -13.80 -0.90
N GLU A 343 -0.22 -13.31 -0.68
CA GLU A 343 0.39 -12.20 -1.41
C GLU A 343 0.58 -12.55 -2.89
N VAL A 344 0.97 -13.79 -3.18
CA VAL A 344 1.14 -14.29 -4.56
C VAL A 344 -0.21 -14.39 -5.25
N VAL A 345 -1.26 -14.89 -4.59
CA VAL A 345 -2.60 -14.98 -5.17
C VAL A 345 -3.11 -13.60 -5.60
N ARG A 346 -3.03 -12.61 -4.70
CA ARG A 346 -3.45 -11.24 -5.01
C ARG A 346 -2.58 -10.58 -6.07
N ASP A 347 -1.27 -10.67 -5.95
CA ASP A 347 -0.35 -10.04 -6.89
C ASP A 347 -0.46 -10.69 -8.28
N SER A 348 -0.76 -11.99 -8.36
CA SER A 348 -1.05 -12.69 -9.62
C SER A 348 -2.32 -12.18 -10.31
N LEU A 349 -3.40 -11.90 -9.57
CA LEU A 349 -4.61 -11.28 -10.15
C LEU A 349 -4.28 -9.93 -10.79
N LEU A 350 -3.53 -9.09 -10.08
CA LEU A 350 -3.11 -7.77 -10.57
C LEU A 350 -2.12 -7.88 -11.73
N ALA A 351 -1.19 -8.83 -11.67
CA ALA A 351 -0.19 -9.05 -12.71
C ALA A 351 -0.81 -9.60 -14.00
N CYS A 352 -1.77 -10.52 -13.91
CA CYS A 352 -2.52 -11.02 -15.06
C CYS A 352 -3.26 -9.87 -15.77
N ALA A 353 -3.79 -8.90 -15.03
CA ALA A 353 -4.41 -7.69 -15.57
C ALA A 353 -3.39 -6.58 -15.95
N GLU A 354 -2.09 -6.79 -15.73
CA GLU A 354 -0.99 -5.82 -15.85
C GLU A 354 -1.23 -4.49 -15.11
N GLU A 355 -1.94 -4.54 -13.99
CA GLU A 355 -2.17 -3.40 -13.10
C GLU A 355 -1.19 -3.39 -11.93
N LEU A 356 -0.42 -4.47 -11.72
CA LEU A 356 0.49 -4.57 -10.58
C LEU A 356 1.62 -3.53 -10.69
N ASP A 357 1.73 -2.65 -9.68
CA ASP A 357 2.88 -1.77 -9.52
C ASP A 357 4.05 -2.54 -8.89
N PRO A 358 5.16 -2.77 -9.62
CA PRO A 358 6.30 -3.55 -9.16
C PRO A 358 7.33 -2.73 -8.36
N ALA A 359 7.06 -1.45 -8.05
CA ALA A 359 8.02 -0.57 -7.38
C ALA A 359 8.58 -1.19 -6.08
N VAL A 360 9.90 -1.03 -5.89
CA VAL A 360 10.62 -1.56 -4.73
C VAL A 360 10.87 -0.45 -3.70
N GLY A 361 10.59 -0.71 -2.42
CA GLY A 361 10.70 0.27 -1.33
C GLY A 361 9.37 0.99 -1.07
N GLY A 362 9.40 2.10 -0.31
CA GLY A 362 8.26 2.98 0.02
C GLY A 362 7.46 2.61 1.27
N HIS A 363 6.44 3.42 1.58
CA HIS A 363 5.60 3.31 2.78
C HIS A 363 4.77 2.04 2.80
N GLU A 364 4.47 1.59 4.02
CA GLU A 364 3.47 0.58 4.23
C GLU A 364 2.09 1.09 3.79
N ILE A 365 1.27 0.18 3.30
CA ILE A 365 -0.07 0.45 2.80
C ILE A 365 -1.05 0.08 3.89
N ASP A 366 -2.00 0.97 4.16
CA ASP A 366 -3.09 0.67 5.09
C ASP A 366 -3.90 -0.55 4.58
N PRO A 367 -4.19 -1.53 5.45
CA PRO A 367 -4.98 -2.71 5.09
C PRO A 367 -6.35 -2.42 4.46
N SER A 368 -6.97 -1.28 4.77
CA SER A 368 -8.25 -0.85 4.18
C SER A 368 -8.17 -0.57 2.68
N LEU A 369 -6.98 -0.29 2.15
CA LEU A 369 -6.74 -0.04 0.73
C LEU A 369 -6.52 -1.33 -0.08
N GLY A 370 -6.81 -2.50 0.50
CA GLY A 370 -6.60 -3.82 -0.11
C GLY A 370 -7.16 -4.00 -1.51
N ALA A 371 -8.36 -3.46 -1.76
CA ALA A 371 -9.09 -3.58 -3.02
C ALA A 371 -8.69 -2.52 -4.07
N SER A 372 -8.30 -1.32 -3.65
CA SER A 372 -8.00 -0.20 -4.53
C SER A 372 -6.51 -0.08 -4.87
N SER A 373 -5.63 -0.45 -3.93
CA SER A 373 -4.19 -0.35 -4.12
C SER A 373 -3.71 -1.34 -5.18
N ARG A 374 -2.90 -0.85 -6.13
CA ARG A 374 -2.29 -1.66 -7.18
C ARG A 374 -0.89 -2.14 -6.85
N ARG A 375 -0.36 -1.76 -5.70
CA ARG A 375 0.98 -2.09 -5.25
C ARG A 375 1.05 -3.52 -4.70
N ARG A 376 2.26 -4.11 -4.77
CA ARG A 376 2.56 -5.46 -4.28
C ARG A 376 2.08 -5.66 -2.85
N SER A 377 1.48 -6.82 -2.60
CA SER A 377 0.88 -7.15 -1.31
C SER A 377 1.88 -7.19 -0.16
N LEU A 378 3.18 -7.34 -0.46
CA LEU A 378 4.27 -7.28 0.51
C LEU A 378 4.31 -5.98 1.32
N TYR A 379 3.78 -4.88 0.77
CA TYR A 379 3.81 -3.57 1.42
C TYR A 379 2.61 -3.29 2.31
N PHE A 380 1.62 -4.18 2.42
CA PHE A 380 0.55 -3.95 3.40
C PHE A 380 1.09 -4.02 4.81
N ALA A 381 0.66 -3.09 5.66
CA ALA A 381 0.94 -3.15 7.08
C ALA A 381 0.30 -4.43 7.66
N ILE A 382 1.07 -5.19 8.44
CA ILE A 382 0.59 -6.39 9.12
C ILE A 382 0.69 -6.15 10.61
N HIS A 383 -0.46 -5.99 11.26
CA HIS A 383 -0.58 -5.88 12.70
C HIS A 383 -1.43 -7.04 13.24
N GLY A 384 -1.36 -7.28 14.56
CA GLY A 384 -2.17 -8.32 15.18
C GLY A 384 -3.68 -8.10 15.00
N GLU A 385 -4.12 -6.83 15.02
CA GLU A 385 -5.53 -6.44 14.99
C GLU A 385 -6.01 -5.91 13.62
N ALA A 386 -5.07 -5.60 12.72
CA ALA A 386 -5.38 -5.04 11.41
C ALA A 386 -4.61 -5.81 10.33
N LYS A 387 -5.36 -6.58 9.54
CA LYS A 387 -4.88 -7.36 8.39
C LYS A 387 -5.79 -7.09 7.21
N MET A 388 -5.25 -7.19 6.00
CA MET A 388 -6.06 -7.01 4.79
C MET A 388 -6.97 -8.25 4.62
N PRO A 389 -8.31 -8.11 4.59
CA PRO A 389 -9.24 -9.25 4.68
C PRO A 389 -9.05 -10.33 3.60
N PHE A 390 -8.74 -9.92 2.37
CA PHE A 390 -8.47 -10.87 1.29
C PHE A 390 -7.19 -11.66 1.57
N LEU A 391 -6.12 -11.04 2.08
CA LEU A 391 -4.89 -11.78 2.41
C LEU A 391 -5.14 -12.77 3.56
N GLU A 392 -5.86 -12.35 4.60
CA GLU A 392 -6.18 -13.21 5.75
C GLU A 392 -6.95 -14.47 5.33
N LEU A 393 -7.90 -14.33 4.41
CA LEU A 393 -8.67 -15.45 3.87
C LEU A 393 -7.80 -16.51 3.16
N PHE A 394 -6.69 -16.08 2.55
CA PHE A 394 -5.71 -16.93 1.87
C PHE A 394 -4.51 -17.30 2.76
N ASP A 395 -4.72 -17.36 4.07
CA ASP A 395 -3.71 -17.77 5.06
C ASP A 395 -2.46 -16.87 5.06
N ALA A 396 -2.67 -15.54 5.12
CA ALA A 396 -1.59 -14.57 5.31
C ALA A 396 -0.69 -14.88 6.51
N ALA A 397 0.54 -14.34 6.50
CA ALA A 397 1.45 -14.46 7.64
C ALA A 397 0.79 -13.99 8.94
N ASP A 398 0.99 -14.77 10.00
CA ASP A 398 0.68 -14.34 11.34
C ASP A 398 1.90 -13.65 11.98
N VAL A 399 1.67 -12.56 12.70
CA VAL A 399 2.73 -11.83 13.40
C VAL A 399 3.23 -12.59 14.65
N CYS A 400 2.39 -13.49 15.16
CA CYS A 400 2.68 -14.30 16.34
C CYS A 400 3.35 -15.65 16.03
N ASP A 401 3.32 -16.11 14.78
CA ASP A 401 3.94 -17.37 14.36
C ASP A 401 4.93 -17.15 13.21
N CYS A 402 6.21 -17.43 13.46
CA CYS A 402 7.30 -17.02 12.57
C CYS A 402 8.01 -18.17 11.86
N TYR A 403 7.61 -19.43 12.09
CA TYR A 403 8.40 -20.59 11.66
C TYR A 403 7.85 -21.27 10.41
N GLU A 404 6.54 -21.40 10.30
CA GLU A 404 5.85 -22.06 9.17
C GLU A 404 4.49 -21.39 8.94
N ARG A 405 4.14 -21.14 7.67
CA ARG A 405 2.80 -20.66 7.31
C ARG A 405 1.87 -21.85 7.14
N GLY A 406 0.70 -21.80 7.79
CA GLY A 406 -0.37 -22.74 7.52
C GLY A 406 -0.91 -22.57 6.10
N SER A 407 -1.39 -23.66 5.50
CA SER A 407 -2.17 -23.62 4.27
C SER A 407 -3.47 -24.37 4.50
N SER A 408 -4.59 -23.74 4.17
CA SER A 408 -5.92 -24.30 4.29
C SER A 408 -6.65 -24.28 2.95
N VAL A 409 -7.56 -25.23 2.76
CA VAL A 409 -8.45 -25.29 1.61
C VAL A 409 -9.86 -25.05 2.12
N ARG A 410 -10.34 -23.81 1.97
CA ARG A 410 -11.64 -23.39 2.51
C ARG A 410 -12.57 -22.98 1.37
N PRO A 411 -13.87 -23.37 1.38
CA PRO A 411 -14.84 -22.93 0.38
C PRO A 411 -14.92 -21.40 0.24
N GLN A 412 -14.70 -20.67 1.34
CA GLN A 412 -14.70 -19.21 1.38
C GLN A 412 -13.63 -18.60 0.47
N GLN A 413 -12.47 -19.25 0.28
CA GLN A 413 -11.42 -18.77 -0.62
C GLN A 413 -11.88 -18.79 -2.08
N ALA A 414 -12.57 -19.86 -2.51
CA ALA A 414 -13.18 -19.92 -3.83
C ALA A 414 -14.30 -18.88 -3.97
N LEU A 415 -15.12 -18.70 -2.94
CA LEU A 415 -16.18 -17.71 -2.94
C LEU A 415 -15.66 -16.27 -3.06
N ALA A 416 -14.49 -15.97 -2.48
CA ALA A 416 -13.83 -14.68 -2.64
C ALA A 416 -13.28 -14.47 -4.06
N LEU A 417 -12.69 -15.50 -4.68
CA LEU A 417 -12.28 -15.42 -6.10
C LEU A 417 -13.49 -15.24 -7.03
N ALA A 418 -14.66 -15.76 -6.65
CA ALA A 418 -15.89 -15.57 -7.41
C ALA A 418 -16.52 -14.18 -7.20
N ASN A 419 -16.55 -13.63 -5.98
CA ASN A 419 -17.39 -12.47 -5.67
C ASN A 419 -16.65 -11.20 -5.29
N SER A 420 -15.36 -11.26 -4.96
CA SER A 420 -14.61 -10.06 -4.58
C SER A 420 -14.35 -9.14 -5.78
N GLU A 421 -14.25 -7.85 -5.49
CA GLU A 421 -14.00 -6.80 -6.48
C GLU A 421 -12.69 -7.00 -7.25
N LEU A 422 -11.65 -7.53 -6.58
CA LEU A 422 -10.33 -7.75 -7.15
C LEU A 422 -10.35 -8.70 -8.38
N PRO A 423 -10.79 -9.97 -8.26
CA PRO A 423 -10.92 -10.87 -9.40
C PRO A 423 -11.85 -10.36 -10.51
N LEU A 424 -12.96 -9.70 -10.15
CA LEU A 424 -13.92 -9.16 -11.11
C LEU A 424 -13.33 -8.00 -11.92
N ALA A 425 -12.59 -7.10 -11.27
CA ALA A 425 -11.88 -6.01 -11.94
C ALA A 425 -10.77 -6.56 -12.84
N ALA A 426 -9.99 -7.52 -12.32
CA ALA A 426 -8.90 -8.16 -13.07
C ALA A 426 -9.42 -8.90 -14.31
N SER A 427 -10.57 -9.59 -14.24
CA SER A 427 -11.12 -10.35 -15.37
C SER A 427 -11.58 -9.44 -16.49
N ARG A 428 -12.21 -8.31 -16.15
CA ARG A 428 -12.62 -7.28 -17.12
C ARG A 428 -11.43 -6.68 -17.86
N LEU A 429 -10.42 -6.22 -17.11
CA LEU A 429 -9.22 -5.61 -17.71
C LEU A 429 -8.46 -6.61 -18.58
N LEU A 430 -8.28 -7.84 -18.11
CA LEU A 430 -7.59 -8.86 -18.89
C LEU A 430 -8.36 -9.23 -20.16
N ALA A 431 -9.68 -9.43 -20.09
CA ALA A 431 -10.48 -9.73 -21.28
C ALA A 431 -10.42 -8.60 -22.31
N GLN A 432 -10.50 -7.33 -21.86
CA GLN A 432 -10.35 -6.15 -22.73
C GLN A 432 -8.99 -6.11 -23.44
N LYS A 433 -7.92 -6.55 -22.77
CA LYS A 433 -6.56 -6.62 -23.35
C LYS A 433 -6.39 -7.77 -24.35
N LEU A 434 -7.00 -8.92 -24.10
CA LEU A 434 -6.90 -10.10 -24.97
C LEU A 434 -7.85 -10.03 -26.18
N ALA A 435 -8.97 -9.32 -26.06
CA ALA A 435 -10.00 -9.22 -27.10
C ALA A 435 -9.45 -8.81 -28.49
N PRO A 436 -8.63 -7.74 -28.63
CA PRO A 436 -8.09 -7.35 -29.94
C PRO A 436 -7.21 -8.42 -30.60
N GLN A 437 -6.49 -9.22 -29.79
CA GLN A 437 -5.63 -10.30 -30.29
C GLN A 437 -6.45 -11.47 -30.81
N ALA A 438 -7.51 -11.82 -30.09
CA ALA A 438 -8.46 -12.85 -30.52
C ALA A 438 -9.22 -12.42 -31.79
N GLU A 439 -9.65 -11.16 -31.88
CA GLU A 439 -10.32 -10.61 -33.06
C GLU A 439 -9.44 -10.60 -34.32
N GLY A 440 -8.13 -10.37 -34.16
CA GLY A 440 -7.16 -10.46 -35.25
C GLY A 440 -6.99 -11.86 -35.85
N SER A 441 -7.49 -12.90 -35.19
CA SER A 441 -7.33 -14.30 -35.63
C SER A 441 -8.30 -14.71 -36.75
N GLY A 442 -9.27 -13.86 -37.12
CA GLY A 442 -10.14 -14.06 -38.28
C GLY A 442 -11.58 -13.59 -38.07
N THR A 443 -12.40 -13.69 -39.12
CA THR A 443 -13.82 -13.26 -39.08
C THR A 443 -14.77 -14.32 -38.51
N ASN A 444 -14.33 -15.57 -38.39
CA ASN A 444 -15.14 -16.66 -37.84
C ASN A 444 -15.15 -16.60 -36.30
N GLU A 445 -16.35 -16.55 -35.72
CA GLU A 445 -16.59 -16.53 -34.27
C GLU A 445 -15.90 -17.69 -33.53
N LEU A 446 -15.99 -18.92 -34.06
CA LEU A 446 -15.36 -20.09 -33.46
C LEU A 446 -13.83 -20.00 -33.44
N LEU A 447 -13.23 -19.37 -34.46
CA LEU A 447 -11.77 -19.16 -34.51
C LEU A 447 -11.35 -18.10 -33.50
N ARG A 448 -12.11 -17.02 -33.37
CA ARG A 448 -11.87 -15.96 -32.36
C ARG A 448 -11.99 -16.50 -30.94
N ASP A 449 -13.03 -17.28 -30.66
CA ASP A 449 -13.24 -17.89 -29.34
C ASP A 449 -12.12 -18.86 -28.97
N ARG A 450 -11.73 -19.72 -29.91
CA ARG A 450 -10.60 -20.63 -29.69
C ARG A 450 -9.32 -19.87 -29.40
N ALA A 451 -9.00 -18.84 -30.20
CA ALA A 451 -7.83 -17.99 -29.97
C ALA A 451 -7.89 -17.31 -28.60
N PHE A 452 -9.05 -16.77 -28.20
CA PHE A 452 -9.24 -16.16 -26.89
C PHE A 452 -9.02 -17.17 -25.75
N ILE A 453 -9.58 -18.38 -25.87
CA ILE A 453 -9.41 -19.46 -24.88
C ILE A 453 -7.92 -19.79 -24.72
N GLU A 454 -7.20 -19.99 -25.83
CA GLU A 454 -5.77 -20.30 -25.80
C GLU A 454 -4.95 -19.19 -25.11
N LEU A 455 -5.22 -17.92 -25.47
CA LEU A 455 -4.59 -16.75 -24.83
C LEU A 455 -4.91 -16.65 -23.33
N ALA A 456 -6.17 -16.85 -22.95
CA ALA A 456 -6.61 -16.74 -21.56
C ALA A 456 -6.00 -17.85 -20.68
N PHE A 457 -5.90 -19.08 -21.18
CA PHE A 457 -5.24 -20.18 -20.48
C PHE A 457 -3.73 -19.94 -20.33
N GLU A 458 -3.06 -19.46 -21.38
CA GLU A 458 -1.63 -19.14 -21.30
C GLU A 458 -1.37 -17.99 -20.31
N GLN A 459 -2.20 -16.95 -20.30
CA GLN A 459 -2.02 -15.79 -19.42
C GLN A 459 -2.39 -16.08 -17.95
N VAL A 460 -3.46 -16.83 -17.69
CA VAL A 460 -3.96 -17.08 -16.32
C VAL A 460 -3.34 -18.33 -15.70
N LEU A 461 -3.19 -19.41 -16.48
CA LEU A 461 -2.73 -20.71 -15.98
C LEU A 461 -1.30 -21.07 -16.43
N SER A 462 -0.64 -20.20 -17.20
CA SER A 462 0.74 -20.42 -17.71
C SER A 462 0.92 -21.73 -18.47
N ARG A 463 -0.15 -22.22 -19.12
CA ARG A 463 -0.14 -23.43 -19.95
C ARG A 463 -1.20 -23.35 -21.04
N ARG A 464 -1.05 -24.17 -22.06
CA ARG A 464 -2.09 -24.36 -23.08
C ARG A 464 -3.27 -25.17 -22.51
N PRO A 465 -4.50 -24.90 -23.00
CA PRO A 465 -5.65 -25.74 -22.71
C PRO A 465 -5.51 -27.10 -23.39
N THR A 466 -6.06 -28.13 -22.78
CA THR A 466 -6.26 -29.44 -23.42
C THR A 466 -7.46 -29.40 -24.36
N ASP A 467 -7.56 -30.34 -25.30
CA ASP A 467 -8.70 -30.39 -26.25
C ASP A 467 -10.06 -30.46 -25.53
N GLN A 468 -10.13 -31.19 -24.41
CA GLN A 468 -11.35 -31.26 -23.59
C GLN A 468 -11.67 -29.92 -22.92
N GLU A 469 -10.67 -29.20 -22.41
CA GLU A 469 -10.86 -27.87 -21.82
C GLU A 469 -11.31 -26.84 -22.86
N VAL A 470 -10.79 -26.92 -24.10
CA VAL A 470 -11.24 -26.08 -25.21
C VAL A 470 -12.72 -26.33 -25.49
N LEU A 471 -13.14 -27.59 -25.61
CA LEU A 471 -14.54 -27.95 -25.89
C LEU A 471 -15.49 -27.43 -24.81
N VAL A 472 -15.17 -27.62 -23.53
CA VAL A 472 -15.98 -27.12 -22.40
C VAL A 472 -16.00 -25.60 -22.38
N SER A 473 -14.89 -24.94 -22.69
CA SER A 473 -14.83 -23.46 -22.72
C SER A 473 -15.67 -22.88 -23.86
N LEU A 474 -15.68 -23.52 -25.03
CA LEU A 474 -16.54 -23.12 -26.15
C LEU A 474 -18.04 -23.28 -25.82
N GLU A 475 -18.41 -24.39 -25.18
CA GLU A 475 -19.79 -24.61 -24.72
C GLU A 475 -20.19 -23.55 -23.69
N PHE A 476 -19.30 -23.22 -22.75
CA PHE A 476 -19.51 -22.18 -21.76
C PHE A 476 -19.72 -20.80 -22.40
N LEU A 477 -18.87 -20.39 -23.36
CA LEU A 477 -19.02 -19.10 -24.05
C LEU A 477 -20.36 -19.00 -24.80
N ALA A 478 -20.77 -20.08 -25.48
CA ALA A 478 -22.06 -20.15 -26.18
C ALA A 478 -23.25 -20.10 -25.19
N GLY A 479 -23.13 -20.72 -24.02
CA GLY A 479 -24.09 -20.59 -22.92
C GLY A 479 -24.21 -19.14 -22.43
N GLN A 480 -23.08 -18.53 -22.06
CA GLN A 480 -23.05 -17.16 -21.55
C GLN A 480 -23.66 -16.15 -22.53
N ARG A 481 -23.38 -16.28 -23.84
CA ARG A 481 -23.99 -15.40 -24.85
C ARG A 481 -25.52 -15.55 -24.91
N ARG A 482 -26.05 -16.77 -24.80
CA ARG A 482 -27.50 -17.02 -24.79
C ARG A 482 -28.16 -16.42 -23.55
N ASP A 483 -27.55 -16.61 -22.38
CA ASP A 483 -28.09 -16.11 -21.12
C ASP A 483 -28.05 -14.57 -21.09
N LEU A 484 -26.95 -13.97 -21.55
CA LEU A 484 -26.82 -12.51 -21.66
C LEU A 484 -27.81 -11.91 -22.66
N ALA A 485 -28.11 -12.60 -23.76
CA ALA A 485 -29.11 -12.15 -24.73
C ALA A 485 -30.54 -12.14 -24.14
N ALA A 486 -30.83 -13.01 -23.17
CA ALA A 486 -32.12 -13.08 -22.48
C ALA A 486 -32.33 -11.97 -21.44
N VAL A 487 -31.26 -11.35 -20.94
CA VAL A 487 -31.31 -10.24 -19.97
C VAL A 487 -31.58 -8.91 -20.70
N PRO A 488 -32.43 -7.99 -20.17
CA PRO A 488 -32.64 -6.66 -20.77
C PRO A 488 -31.36 -5.80 -20.81
N GLU A 489 -31.18 -5.00 -21.87
CA GLU A 489 -30.01 -4.12 -22.09
C GLU A 489 -29.70 -3.19 -20.90
N SER A 490 -30.74 -2.70 -20.22
CA SER A 490 -30.66 -1.85 -19.02
C SER A 490 -30.06 -2.56 -17.80
N GLU A 491 -30.19 -3.88 -17.72
CA GLU A 491 -29.61 -4.72 -16.66
C GLU A 491 -28.23 -5.26 -17.06
N ARG A 492 -27.94 -5.41 -18.36
CA ARG A 492 -26.59 -5.75 -18.87
C ARG A 492 -25.57 -4.65 -18.61
N THR A 493 -26.01 -3.39 -18.72
CA THR A 493 -25.20 -2.18 -18.57
C THR A 493 -25.28 -1.56 -17.18
N ALA A 494 -26.16 -2.07 -16.31
CA ALA A 494 -26.21 -1.65 -14.91
C ALA A 494 -24.85 -1.91 -14.24
N PRO A 495 -24.18 -0.89 -13.69
CA PRO A 495 -22.96 -1.12 -12.92
C PRO A 495 -23.34 -2.00 -11.73
N ALA A 496 -22.85 -3.24 -11.70
CA ALA A 496 -22.96 -4.11 -10.53
C ALA A 496 -22.21 -3.43 -9.38
N SER A 497 -22.94 -2.59 -8.63
CA SER A 497 -22.46 -1.61 -7.67
C SER A 497 -21.42 -0.62 -8.23
N ALA A 498 -21.67 0.67 -8.07
CA ALA A 498 -20.66 1.71 -8.20
C ALA A 498 -19.68 1.66 -7.01
N ALA A 499 -19.10 0.49 -6.73
CA ALA A 499 -17.95 0.41 -5.85
C ALA A 499 -16.78 1.09 -6.58
N ALA A 500 -16.23 2.14 -5.96
CA ALA A 500 -15.22 3.00 -6.55
C ALA A 500 -13.99 2.17 -6.95
N GLY A 501 -13.83 1.89 -8.25
CA GLY A 501 -12.64 1.22 -8.80
C GLY A 501 -12.89 0.02 -9.74
N LEU A 502 -14.12 -0.47 -9.90
CA LEU A 502 -14.38 -1.51 -10.92
C LEU A 502 -14.44 -0.91 -12.33
N PRO A 503 -13.70 -1.48 -13.31
CA PRO A 503 -13.87 -1.16 -14.72
C PRO A 503 -15.31 -1.44 -15.17
N PRO A 504 -15.90 -0.61 -16.05
CA PRO A 504 -17.20 -0.89 -16.62
C PRO A 504 -17.12 -2.22 -17.37
N ALA A 505 -18.18 -3.01 -17.25
CA ALA A 505 -18.25 -4.28 -17.95
C ALA A 505 -18.56 -4.06 -19.44
N ALA A 506 -18.12 -4.98 -20.30
CA ALA A 506 -18.36 -4.87 -21.73
C ALA A 506 -19.85 -4.81 -22.08
N ALA A 507 -20.19 -3.95 -23.04
CA ALA A 507 -21.53 -3.85 -23.61
C ALA A 507 -21.81 -4.94 -24.66
N ASP A 508 -20.77 -5.38 -25.39
CA ASP A 508 -20.87 -6.50 -26.32
C ASP A 508 -20.99 -7.83 -25.56
N GLY A 509 -22.01 -8.62 -25.89
CA GLY A 509 -22.24 -9.95 -25.30
C GLY A 509 -21.09 -10.92 -25.54
N THR A 510 -20.33 -10.76 -26.63
CA THR A 510 -19.14 -11.57 -26.90
C THR A 510 -18.03 -11.27 -25.91
N HIS A 511 -17.65 -10.00 -25.78
CA HIS A 511 -16.63 -9.57 -24.82
C HIS A 511 -17.05 -9.88 -23.38
N ARG A 512 -18.35 -9.77 -23.06
CA ARG A 512 -18.87 -10.11 -21.72
C ARG A 512 -18.79 -11.62 -21.41
N ALA A 513 -18.99 -12.48 -22.40
CA ALA A 513 -18.76 -13.92 -22.26
C ALA A 513 -17.27 -14.21 -22.03
N TRP A 514 -16.37 -13.50 -22.72
CA TRP A 514 -14.93 -13.59 -22.50
C TRP A 514 -14.49 -13.13 -21.10
N GLU A 515 -15.04 -12.03 -20.58
CA GLU A 515 -14.84 -11.61 -19.18
C GLU A 515 -15.24 -12.72 -18.19
N SER A 516 -16.37 -13.37 -18.45
CA SER A 516 -16.88 -14.47 -17.63
C SER A 516 -15.95 -15.69 -17.65
N LEU A 517 -15.37 -16.00 -18.81
CA LEU A 517 -14.42 -17.10 -18.95
C LEU A 517 -13.14 -16.83 -18.15
N VAL A 518 -12.57 -15.63 -18.28
CA VAL A 518 -11.38 -15.24 -17.49
C VAL A 518 -11.66 -15.32 -16.00
N HIS A 519 -12.84 -14.85 -15.57
CA HIS A 519 -13.26 -14.93 -14.17
C HIS A 519 -13.40 -16.38 -13.67
N ALA A 520 -13.92 -17.29 -14.50
CA ALA A 520 -13.96 -18.71 -14.21
C ALA A 520 -12.54 -19.31 -14.10
N LEU A 521 -11.60 -18.89 -14.94
CA LEU A 521 -10.20 -19.34 -14.87
C LEU A 521 -9.48 -18.90 -13.59
N PHE A 522 -9.78 -17.72 -13.05
CA PHE A 522 -9.26 -17.32 -11.73
C PHE A 522 -9.77 -18.20 -10.59
N ASN A 523 -10.93 -18.86 -10.76
CA ASN A 523 -11.45 -19.83 -9.79
C ASN A 523 -10.92 -21.26 -10.03
N HIS A 524 -10.11 -21.47 -11.08
CA HIS A 524 -9.52 -22.76 -11.37
C HIS A 524 -8.47 -23.14 -10.32
N ASN A 525 -8.39 -24.43 -9.94
CA ASN A 525 -7.45 -24.88 -8.91
C ASN A 525 -5.98 -24.60 -9.28
N ASP A 526 -5.66 -24.68 -10.58
CA ASP A 526 -4.31 -24.39 -11.09
C ASP A 526 -3.91 -22.92 -10.92
N PHE A 527 -4.86 -21.97 -10.86
CA PHE A 527 -4.54 -20.55 -10.70
C PHE A 527 -3.83 -20.27 -9.37
N VAL A 528 -4.20 -21.03 -8.35
CA VAL A 528 -3.81 -20.83 -6.95
C VAL A 528 -2.83 -21.92 -6.47
N THR A 529 -2.29 -22.71 -7.41
CA THR A 529 -1.41 -23.85 -7.14
C THR A 529 -0.21 -23.86 -8.08
N VAL A 530 1.00 -23.83 -7.53
CA VAL A 530 2.26 -24.03 -8.26
C VAL A 530 2.49 -25.52 -8.47
N ARG A 531 2.81 -25.95 -9.69
CA ARG A 531 3.01 -27.35 -10.08
C ARG A 531 4.37 -27.63 -10.68
#